data_AF-A0A831Y9I6-F1
#
_entry.id   AF-A0A831Y9I6-F1
#
_cell.length_a   1.000
_cell.length_b   1.000
_cell.length_c   1.000
_cell.angle_alpha   90.00
_cell.angle_beta   90.00
_cell.angle_gamma   90.00
#
_symmetry.space_group_name_H-M   'P 1'
#
loop_
_entity.id
_entity.type
_entity.pdbx_description
1 polymer ?
#
loop_
_entity_poly.entity_id
_entity_poly.type
_entity_poly.pdbx_seq_one_letter_code
_entity_poly.pdbx_strand_id
1 'polypeptide(L)'
;MLDDIHTTFRDPAGSLLKYDGKIFRFINPSYEKEFNELQILKSLKKLLENNDLSKFKILKNNELSSLLKDQKFSRIFKKFNSNIVLEHEVMDFVNYPYEWSNNMLFDAAKLTLHLFENMLSETYGLKDATPFNIIFENTKPVFVDLLSFEKRDPLDPIWLGLSQFTKTFLLPLYMNKFAKTPISKSFLSNIDGLNLQDCLIKTSFFNSLSYSLIKIPNFLSKFTKSKHYKPQKVKNKEFANFVLSKLIKKLKKRLNSLKPKINKSTWSNYMADQTHYEKSDFSIKEKFIKKILTDSKPKKVLDIGSNTGHFSILAAQ
;
A
#
# COMPACT_ATOMS: atom_id res chain seq x y z
N MET A 1 19.11 -16.91 -18.34
CA MET A 1 18.81 -17.53 -17.04
C MET A 1 19.60 -16.77 -15.98
N LEU A 2 19.01 -15.69 -15.46
CA LEU A 2 19.62 -14.90 -14.39
C LEU A 2 19.25 -15.55 -13.04
N ASP A 3 20.21 -15.61 -12.13
CA ASP A 3 20.07 -16.10 -10.77
C ASP A 3 19.03 -15.27 -9.97
N ASP A 4 17.76 -15.64 -10.05
CA ASP A 4 16.66 -14.92 -9.36
C ASP A 4 16.58 -15.31 -7.88
N ILE A 5 17.66 -15.08 -7.12
CA ILE A 5 17.64 -15.05 -5.66
C ILE A 5 17.79 -13.60 -5.22
N HIS A 6 16.67 -12.99 -4.83
CA HIS A 6 16.65 -11.65 -4.26
C HIS A 6 16.11 -11.70 -2.83
N THR A 7 16.92 -11.27 -1.87
CA THR A 7 16.54 -11.09 -0.47
C THR A 7 16.28 -9.61 -0.19
N THR A 8 15.13 -9.27 0.39
CA THR A 8 14.78 -7.87 0.72
C THR A 8 15.43 -7.39 2.02
N PHE A 9 15.33 -6.08 2.28
CA PHE A 9 15.78 -5.41 3.51
C PHE A 9 15.24 -6.09 4.77
N ARG A 10 16.05 -6.11 5.85
CA ARG A 10 15.78 -6.85 7.09
C ARG A 10 14.65 -6.21 7.89
N ASP A 11 13.43 -6.71 7.74
CA ASP A 11 12.39 -6.53 8.76
C ASP A 11 12.76 -7.40 9.98
N PRO A 12 12.79 -6.86 11.22
CA PRO A 12 12.99 -7.68 12.40
C PRO A 12 11.96 -8.81 12.53
N ALA A 13 10.79 -8.72 11.90
CA ALA A 13 9.76 -9.75 11.93
C ALA A 13 9.97 -10.90 10.93
N GLY A 14 10.69 -10.67 9.82
CA GLY A 14 10.88 -11.73 8.83
C GLY A 14 11.66 -11.29 7.60
N SER A 15 11.74 -12.16 6.61
CA SER A 15 12.49 -11.92 5.38
C SER A 15 11.79 -12.51 4.16
N LEU A 16 11.90 -11.85 3.01
CA LEU A 16 11.34 -12.34 1.75
C LEU A 16 12.44 -12.91 0.85
N LEU A 17 12.09 -13.96 0.12
CA LEU A 17 12.89 -14.59 -0.92
C LEU A 17 12.01 -14.83 -2.14
N LYS A 18 12.40 -14.26 -3.27
CA LYS A 18 11.91 -14.74 -4.56
C LYS A 18 12.75 -15.95 -4.98
N TYR A 19 12.12 -17.07 -5.32
CA TYR A 19 12.79 -18.28 -5.78
C TYR A 19 11.86 -19.07 -6.71
N ASP A 20 12.35 -19.44 -7.89
CA ASP A 20 11.61 -20.20 -8.92
C ASP A 20 10.22 -19.60 -9.25
N GLY A 21 10.18 -18.28 -9.45
CA GLY A 21 8.95 -17.55 -9.75
C GLY A 21 7.98 -17.41 -8.58
N LYS A 22 8.25 -18.00 -7.42
CA LYS A 22 7.44 -17.91 -6.19
C LYS A 22 8.04 -16.92 -5.19
N ILE A 23 7.21 -16.47 -4.26
CA ILE A 23 7.61 -15.58 -3.16
C ILE A 23 7.45 -16.32 -1.84
N PHE A 24 8.55 -16.44 -1.10
CA PHE A 24 8.59 -17.06 0.22
C PHE A 24 8.87 -16.01 1.29
N ARG A 25 8.10 -16.04 2.39
CA ARG A 25 8.36 -15.25 3.59
C ARG A 25 8.79 -16.18 4.73
N PHE A 26 9.95 -15.90 5.29
CA PHE A 26 10.48 -16.56 6.47
C PHE A 26 10.12 -15.72 7.70
N ILE A 27 9.43 -16.31 8.67
CA ILE A 27 9.12 -15.64 9.94
C ILE A 27 10.31 -15.78 10.87
N ASN A 28 10.82 -14.68 11.42
CA ASN A 28 11.93 -14.78 12.36
C ASN A 28 11.49 -15.50 13.65
N PRO A 29 12.37 -16.31 14.27
CA PRO A 29 12.04 -17.07 15.49
C PRO A 29 11.43 -16.22 16.61
N SER A 30 11.88 -14.96 16.75
CA SER A 30 11.36 -14.03 17.75
C SER A 30 9.93 -13.54 17.51
N TYR A 31 9.33 -13.85 16.35
CA TYR A 31 7.97 -13.47 15.95
C TYR A 31 7.05 -14.66 15.66
N GLU A 32 7.53 -15.90 15.85
CA GLU A 32 6.72 -17.10 15.57
C GLU A 32 5.49 -17.19 16.46
N LYS A 33 5.60 -16.78 17.73
CA LYS A 33 4.47 -16.76 18.66
C LYS A 33 3.41 -15.78 18.21
N GLU A 34 3.82 -14.54 17.90
CA GLU A 34 2.95 -13.47 17.42
C GLU A 34 2.26 -13.87 16.11
N PHE A 35 2.99 -14.49 15.19
CA PHE A 35 2.42 -15.00 13.94
C PHE A 35 1.36 -16.10 14.18
N ASN A 36 1.63 -17.03 15.09
CA ASN A 36 0.68 -18.09 15.43
C ASN A 36 -0.62 -17.56 16.04
N GLU A 37 -0.54 -16.49 16.84
CA GLU A 37 -1.73 -15.79 17.33
C GLU A 37 -2.44 -15.00 16.22
N LEU A 38 -1.69 -14.37 15.31
CA LEU A 38 -2.23 -13.57 14.21
C LEU A 38 -3.05 -14.42 13.23
N GLN A 39 -2.56 -15.60 12.85
CA GLN A 39 -3.20 -16.43 11.81
C GLN A 39 -4.59 -16.97 12.20
N ILE A 40 -4.89 -17.07 13.51
CA ILE A 40 -6.17 -17.60 13.99
C ILE A 40 -7.26 -16.52 14.11
N LEU A 41 -6.89 -15.25 14.00
CA LEU A 41 -7.79 -14.11 14.15
C LEU A 41 -8.92 -14.12 13.10
N LYS A 42 -10.13 -13.78 13.53
CA LYS A 42 -11.30 -13.71 12.63
C LYS A 42 -11.17 -12.52 11.67
N SER A 43 -10.64 -11.40 12.14
CA SER A 43 -10.41 -10.21 11.32
C SER A 43 -9.39 -10.48 10.24
N LEU A 44 -8.31 -11.21 10.51
CA LEU A 44 -7.33 -11.58 9.46
C LEU A 44 -7.97 -12.44 8.38
N LYS A 45 -8.73 -13.48 8.76
CA LYS A 45 -9.45 -14.34 7.82
C LYS A 45 -10.39 -13.55 6.92
N LYS A 46 -11.17 -12.63 7.50
CA LYS A 46 -12.06 -11.74 6.74
C LYS A 46 -11.30 -10.86 5.73
N LEU A 47 -10.15 -10.31 6.11
CA LEU A 47 -9.32 -9.51 5.21
C LEU A 47 -8.77 -10.34 4.03
N LEU A 48 -8.39 -11.59 4.28
CA LEU A 48 -7.98 -12.53 3.23
C LEU A 48 -9.13 -12.89 2.29
N GLU A 49 -10.32 -13.18 2.84
CA GLU A 49 -11.53 -13.51 2.07
C GLU A 49 -11.96 -12.34 1.14
N ASN A 50 -11.83 -11.11 1.63
CA ASN A 50 -12.17 -9.91 0.86
C ASN A 50 -11.11 -9.53 -0.19
N ASN A 51 -9.93 -10.15 -0.19
CA ASN A 51 -8.75 -9.74 -0.94
C ASN A 51 -8.24 -8.33 -0.55
N ASP A 52 -8.45 -7.92 0.71
CA ASP A 52 -7.85 -6.69 1.27
C ASP A 52 -6.36 -6.91 1.62
N LEU A 53 -5.97 -8.19 1.81
CA LEU A 53 -4.64 -8.66 2.16
C LEU A 53 -4.20 -9.74 1.16
N SER A 54 -2.93 -9.71 0.74
CA SER A 54 -2.35 -10.71 -0.16
C SER A 54 -2.48 -12.11 0.42
N LYS A 55 -2.91 -13.07 -0.39
CA LYS A 55 -3.02 -14.46 0.05
C LYS A 55 -1.66 -15.05 0.32
N PHE A 56 -1.63 -15.96 1.27
CA PHE A 56 -0.46 -16.75 1.59
C PHE A 56 -0.88 -18.14 2.05
N LYS A 57 0.06 -19.08 1.93
CA LYS A 57 -0.07 -20.45 2.42
C LYS A 57 1.12 -20.77 3.31
N ILE A 58 0.86 -21.34 4.48
CA ILE A 58 1.92 -21.89 5.33
C ILE A 58 2.38 -23.21 4.68
N LEU A 59 3.68 -23.33 4.41
CA LEU A 59 4.24 -24.54 3.84
C LEU A 59 4.19 -25.68 4.85
N LYS A 60 3.70 -26.84 4.41
CA LYS A 60 3.73 -28.07 5.19
C LYS A 60 5.13 -28.70 5.16
N ASN A 61 5.43 -29.54 6.14
CA ASN A 61 6.75 -30.20 6.25
C ASN A 61 7.16 -30.95 4.98
N ASN A 62 6.23 -31.63 4.30
CA ASN A 62 6.50 -32.34 3.04
C ASN A 62 6.85 -31.37 1.89
N GLU A 63 6.16 -30.24 1.78
CA GLU A 63 6.41 -29.20 0.77
C GLU A 63 7.76 -28.53 0.99
N LEU A 64 8.04 -28.15 2.24
CA LEU A 64 9.33 -27.59 2.63
C LEU A 64 10.47 -28.59 2.39
N SER A 65 10.28 -29.86 2.75
CA SER A 65 11.28 -30.92 2.51
C SER A 65 11.60 -31.08 1.03
N SER A 66 10.61 -30.90 0.14
CA SER A 66 10.84 -30.92 -1.31
C SER A 66 11.70 -29.74 -1.77
N LEU A 67 11.43 -28.53 -1.28
CA LEU A 67 12.23 -27.34 -1.60
C LEU A 67 13.67 -27.44 -1.06
N LEU A 68 13.85 -28.05 0.11
CA LEU A 68 15.16 -28.24 0.74
C LEU A 68 16.07 -29.24 0.00
N LYS A 69 15.55 -30.01 -0.96
CA LYS A 69 16.38 -30.84 -1.86
C LYS A 69 17.23 -29.98 -2.80
N ASP A 70 16.77 -28.78 -3.14
CA ASP A 70 17.58 -27.82 -3.88
C ASP A 70 18.63 -27.18 -2.95
N GLN A 71 19.90 -27.31 -3.32
CA GLN A 71 21.03 -26.83 -2.52
C GLN A 71 21.04 -25.29 -2.39
N LYS A 72 20.62 -24.55 -3.42
CA LYS A 72 20.54 -23.07 -3.40
C LYS A 72 19.49 -22.63 -2.38
N PHE A 73 18.28 -23.20 -2.43
CA PHE A 73 17.22 -22.89 -1.48
C PHE A 73 17.63 -23.26 -0.05
N SER A 74 18.15 -24.48 0.14
CA SER A 74 18.61 -24.99 1.43
C SER A 74 19.68 -24.09 2.09
N ARG A 75 20.64 -23.59 1.29
CA ARG A 75 21.68 -22.67 1.78
C ARG A 75 21.11 -21.35 2.29
N ILE A 76 20.05 -20.84 1.66
CA ILE A 76 19.39 -19.59 2.06
C ILE A 76 18.50 -19.83 3.27
N PHE A 77 17.71 -20.89 3.27
CA PHE A 77 16.86 -21.29 4.39
C PHE A 77 17.66 -21.37 5.71
N LYS A 78 18.83 -22.00 5.67
CA LYS A 78 19.75 -22.10 6.83
C LYS A 78 20.21 -20.74 7.37
N LYS A 79 20.25 -19.69 6.54
CA LYS A 79 20.61 -18.32 7.00
C LYS A 79 19.48 -17.65 7.78
N PHE A 80 18.23 -17.95 7.46
CA PHE A 80 17.07 -17.34 8.10
C PHE A 80 16.67 -18.04 9.41
N ASN A 81 17.05 -19.31 9.58
CA ASN A 81 16.79 -20.09 10.79
C ASN A 81 15.32 -20.02 11.26
N SER A 82 14.39 -20.11 10.31
CA SER A 82 12.95 -19.93 10.52
C SER A 82 12.23 -21.27 10.53
N ASN A 83 11.30 -21.48 11.47
CA ASN A 83 10.45 -22.68 11.49
C ASN A 83 9.17 -22.50 10.66
N ILE A 84 8.79 -21.26 10.34
CA ILE A 84 7.55 -20.94 9.63
C ILE A 84 7.88 -20.26 8.31
N VAL A 85 7.55 -20.94 7.22
CA VAL A 85 7.71 -20.44 5.85
C VAL A 85 6.34 -20.28 5.20
N LEU A 86 6.09 -19.09 4.68
CA LEU A 86 4.87 -18.76 3.93
C LEU A 86 5.19 -18.67 2.44
N GLU A 87 4.36 -19.27 1.60
CA GLU A 87 4.32 -19.01 0.16
C GLU A 87 3.25 -17.94 -0.11
N HIS A 88 3.65 -16.77 -0.60
CA HIS A 88 2.75 -15.68 -0.96
C HIS A 88 2.31 -15.76 -2.41
N GLU A 89 1.08 -15.33 -2.67
CA GLU A 89 0.58 -15.10 -4.02
C GLU A 89 1.45 -14.07 -4.76
N VAL A 90 1.80 -14.37 -6.01
CA VAL A 90 2.63 -13.51 -6.84
C VAL A 90 1.75 -12.54 -7.59
N MET A 91 1.95 -11.25 -7.37
CA MET A 91 1.21 -10.20 -8.07
C MET A 91 1.75 -10.05 -9.51
N ASP A 92 0.85 -10.12 -10.49
CA ASP A 92 1.21 -10.08 -11.91
C ASP A 92 1.83 -8.77 -12.39
N PHE A 93 1.46 -7.66 -11.75
CA PHE A 93 1.91 -6.31 -12.08
C PHE A 93 2.20 -5.52 -10.81
N VAL A 94 3.46 -5.58 -10.36
CA VAL A 94 3.93 -4.78 -9.23
C VAL A 94 3.96 -3.32 -9.66
N ASN A 95 3.27 -2.48 -8.89
CA ASN A 95 3.18 -1.04 -9.11
C ASN A 95 3.46 -0.30 -7.81
N TYR A 96 4.00 0.92 -7.93
CA TYR A 96 4.52 1.69 -6.81
C TYR A 96 3.82 3.04 -6.65
N PRO A 97 3.86 3.65 -5.45
CA PRO A 97 3.15 4.89 -5.16
C PRO A 97 3.50 6.07 -6.07
N TYR A 98 4.71 6.10 -6.64
CA TYR A 98 5.11 7.14 -7.59
C TYR A 98 4.50 6.98 -9.00
N GLU A 99 3.91 5.83 -9.31
CA GLU A 99 3.23 5.50 -10.57
C GLU A 99 1.71 5.71 -10.46
N TRP A 100 1.21 5.92 -9.24
CA TRP A 100 -0.21 5.94 -8.95
C TRP A 100 -0.89 7.25 -9.31
N SER A 101 -2.16 7.13 -9.69
CA SER A 101 -3.07 8.27 -9.77
C SER A 101 -3.43 8.80 -8.37
N ASN A 102 -4.01 10.00 -8.32
CA ASN A 102 -4.51 10.55 -7.05
C ASN A 102 -5.57 9.68 -6.39
N ASN A 103 -6.45 9.05 -7.19
CA ASN A 103 -7.48 8.17 -6.67
C ASN A 103 -6.88 6.88 -6.09
N MET A 104 -5.85 6.33 -6.73
CA MET A 104 -5.16 5.14 -6.21
C MET A 104 -4.53 5.42 -4.84
N LEU A 105 -3.84 6.56 -4.64
CA LEU A 105 -3.32 6.90 -3.30
C LEU A 105 -4.44 7.06 -2.26
N PHE A 106 -5.57 7.65 -2.67
CA PHE A 106 -6.73 7.81 -1.79
C PHE A 106 -7.37 6.47 -1.41
N ASP A 107 -7.50 5.53 -2.34
CA ASP A 107 -8.05 4.20 -2.09
C ASP A 107 -7.08 3.32 -1.29
N ALA A 108 -5.77 3.45 -1.52
CA ALA A 108 -4.74 2.85 -0.67
C ALA A 108 -4.83 3.37 0.78
N ALA A 109 -4.98 4.68 0.99
CA ALA A 109 -5.16 5.27 2.31
C ALA A 109 -6.43 4.76 3.02
N LYS A 110 -7.51 4.56 2.26
CA LYS A 110 -8.74 3.96 2.80
C LYS A 110 -8.51 2.53 3.24
N LEU A 111 -7.84 1.72 2.41
CA LEU A 111 -7.49 0.34 2.75
C LEU A 111 -6.69 0.31 4.06
N THR A 112 -5.65 1.13 4.20
CA THR A 112 -4.84 1.21 5.44
C THR A 112 -5.71 1.49 6.68
N LEU A 113 -6.65 2.44 6.60
CA LEU A 113 -7.57 2.71 7.73
C LEU A 113 -8.60 1.59 7.95
N HIS A 114 -9.02 0.91 6.89
CA HIS A 114 -9.91 -0.25 6.97
C HIS A 114 -9.23 -1.42 7.67
N LEU A 115 -7.98 -1.73 7.31
CA LEU A 115 -7.18 -2.76 7.95
C LEU A 115 -7.01 -2.47 9.44
N PHE A 116 -6.60 -1.25 9.78
CA PHE A 116 -6.41 -0.88 11.18
C PHE A 116 -7.70 -0.98 11.99
N GLU A 117 -8.84 -0.55 11.44
CA GLU A 117 -10.13 -0.64 12.11
C GLU A 117 -10.61 -2.08 12.34
N ASN A 118 -10.45 -2.98 11.36
CA ASN A 118 -10.84 -4.38 11.52
C ASN A 118 -9.95 -5.10 12.54
N MET A 119 -8.65 -4.81 12.58
CA MET A 119 -7.72 -5.48 13.50
C MET A 119 -7.85 -4.97 14.94
N LEU A 120 -8.32 -3.73 15.12
CA LEU A 120 -8.48 -3.13 16.44
C LEU A 120 -9.48 -3.89 17.32
N SER A 121 -10.50 -4.53 16.74
CA SER A 121 -11.50 -5.32 17.49
C SER A 121 -10.89 -6.51 18.23
N GLU A 122 -9.81 -7.09 17.71
CA GLU A 122 -9.08 -8.21 18.30
C GLU A 122 -7.81 -7.76 19.04
N THR A 123 -7.67 -6.45 19.35
CA THR A 123 -6.50 -5.85 20.03
C THR A 123 -5.20 -5.94 19.22
N TYR A 124 -5.32 -5.88 17.88
CA TYR A 124 -4.19 -5.78 16.97
C TYR A 124 -4.12 -4.40 16.32
N GLY A 125 -2.94 -4.04 15.85
CA GLY A 125 -2.63 -2.76 15.20
C GLY A 125 -1.89 -2.95 13.89
N LEU A 126 -1.74 -1.84 13.18
CA LEU A 126 -0.90 -1.77 11.98
C LEU A 126 0.30 -0.86 12.29
N LYS A 127 1.49 -1.41 12.39
CA LYS A 127 2.71 -0.68 12.78
C LYS A 127 3.19 0.24 11.65
N ASP A 128 3.17 -0.27 10.41
CA ASP A 128 3.57 0.45 9.21
C ASP A 128 2.35 0.87 8.38
N ALA A 129 2.16 2.18 8.29
CA ALA A 129 1.10 2.83 7.54
C ALA A 129 1.71 3.58 6.34
N THR A 130 2.28 2.83 5.41
CA THR A 130 2.95 3.33 4.20
C THR A 130 2.27 2.81 2.92
N PRO A 131 2.17 3.62 1.85
CA PRO A 131 1.65 3.17 0.57
C PRO A 131 2.55 2.11 -0.09
N PHE A 132 3.82 2.00 0.29
CA PHE A 132 4.72 0.96 -0.24
C PHE A 132 4.38 -0.46 0.22
N ASN A 133 3.48 -0.62 1.20
CA ASN A 133 2.95 -1.92 1.63
C ASN A 133 1.65 -2.30 0.89
N ILE A 134 1.29 -1.56 -0.16
CA ILE A 134 0.08 -1.80 -0.96
C ILE A 134 0.49 -1.94 -2.43
N ILE A 135 -0.08 -2.94 -3.10
CA ILE A 135 0.03 -3.15 -4.55
C ILE A 135 -1.39 -3.13 -5.11
N PHE A 136 -1.59 -2.51 -6.28
CA PHE A 136 -2.87 -2.62 -6.97
C PHE A 136 -2.93 -3.90 -7.80
N GLU A 137 -3.86 -4.79 -7.45
CA GLU A 137 -4.27 -5.88 -8.31
C GLU A 137 -5.45 -5.39 -9.16
N ASN A 138 -5.20 -5.16 -10.45
CA ASN A 138 -6.13 -4.46 -11.34
C ASN A 138 -6.49 -3.08 -10.76
N THR A 139 -7.75 -2.87 -10.40
CA THR A 139 -8.25 -1.62 -9.81
C THR A 139 -8.37 -1.67 -8.28
N LYS A 140 -8.00 -2.79 -7.64
CA LYS A 140 -8.17 -2.99 -6.19
C LYS A 140 -6.83 -2.85 -5.47
N PRO A 141 -6.72 -2.00 -4.44
CA PRO A 141 -5.55 -2.01 -3.58
C PRO A 141 -5.54 -3.29 -2.74
N VAL A 142 -4.38 -3.94 -2.64
CA VAL A 142 -4.15 -5.13 -1.82
C VAL A 142 -2.95 -4.86 -0.92
N PHE A 143 -3.09 -5.08 0.37
CA PHE A 143 -2.00 -4.93 1.32
C PHE A 143 -1.12 -6.18 1.30
N VAL A 144 0.20 -6.02 1.23
CA VAL A 144 1.13 -7.16 1.00
C VAL A 144 2.06 -7.46 2.17
N ASP A 145 2.13 -6.56 3.15
CA ASP A 145 3.05 -6.73 4.27
C ASP A 145 2.39 -7.30 5.53
N LEU A 146 2.18 -8.62 5.53
CA LEU A 146 1.54 -9.35 6.64
C LEU A 146 2.16 -9.05 8.02
N LEU A 147 3.47 -8.82 8.10
CA LEU A 147 4.17 -8.62 9.37
C LEU A 147 4.13 -7.17 9.88
N SER A 148 3.41 -6.30 9.18
CA SER A 148 2.98 -4.99 9.69
C SER A 148 1.90 -5.11 10.78
N PHE A 149 1.18 -6.23 10.88
CA PHE A 149 0.20 -6.45 11.94
C PHE A 149 0.90 -6.85 13.24
N GLU A 150 0.60 -6.14 14.32
CA GLU A 150 1.20 -6.38 15.62
C GLU A 150 0.16 -6.44 16.73
N LYS A 151 0.43 -7.27 17.74
CA LYS A 151 -0.36 -7.30 18.96
C LYS A 151 -0.15 -6.00 19.72
N ARG A 152 -1.24 -5.33 20.08
CA ARG A 152 -1.19 -4.08 20.85
C ARG A 152 -1.27 -4.35 22.34
N ASP A 153 -0.70 -3.43 23.12
CA ASP A 153 -1.10 -3.28 24.51
C ASP A 153 -2.54 -2.74 24.55
N PRO A 154 -3.51 -3.47 25.15
CA PRO A 154 -4.90 -3.02 25.24
C PRO A 154 -5.08 -1.69 25.99
N LEU A 155 -4.08 -1.26 26.77
CA LEU A 155 -4.08 -0.01 27.52
C LEU A 155 -3.34 1.13 26.80
N ASP A 156 -2.77 0.89 25.62
CA ASP A 156 -2.13 1.95 24.83
C ASP A 156 -3.16 2.65 23.91
N PRO A 157 -3.50 3.93 24.16
CA PRO A 157 -4.45 4.67 23.34
C PRO A 157 -3.83 5.27 22.06
N ILE A 158 -2.55 5.00 21.77
CA ILE A 158 -1.80 5.66 20.70
C ILE A 158 -1.56 4.70 19.52
N TRP A 159 -1.77 5.21 18.31
CA TRP A 159 -1.37 4.52 17.09
C TRP A 159 -0.04 5.10 16.57
N LEU A 160 1.03 4.29 16.64
CA LEU A 160 2.37 4.70 16.23
C LEU A 160 2.46 5.03 14.73
N GLY A 161 1.71 4.30 13.89
CA GLY A 161 1.62 4.50 12.45
C GLY A 161 1.01 5.85 12.03
N LEU A 162 0.41 6.62 12.95
CA LEU A 162 -0.26 7.90 12.63
C LEU A 162 0.66 8.90 11.92
N SER A 163 1.93 8.99 12.35
CA SER A 163 2.91 9.89 11.75
C SER A 163 3.20 9.50 10.31
N GLN A 164 3.48 8.22 10.07
CA GLN A 164 3.75 7.68 8.74
C GLN A 164 2.51 7.82 7.83
N PHE A 165 1.32 7.48 8.33
CA PHE A 165 0.06 7.65 7.59
C PHE A 165 -0.15 9.10 7.16
N THR A 166 0.13 10.05 8.06
CA THR A 166 -0.01 11.47 7.77
C THR A 166 0.97 11.91 6.68
N LYS A 167 2.25 11.55 6.81
CA LYS A 167 3.31 11.95 5.88
C LYS A 167 3.19 11.30 4.50
N THR A 168 2.67 10.08 4.42
CA THR A 168 2.67 9.29 3.18
C THR A 168 1.31 9.25 2.50
N PHE A 169 0.20 9.56 3.16
CA PHE A 169 -1.13 9.64 2.53
C PHE A 169 -1.75 11.04 2.63
N LEU A 170 -1.96 11.54 3.86
CA LEU A 170 -2.74 12.77 4.05
C LEU A 170 -2.03 14.01 3.50
N LEU A 171 -0.72 14.16 3.74
CA LEU A 171 0.05 15.29 3.24
C LEU A 171 0.16 15.26 1.70
N PRO A 172 0.53 14.15 1.03
CA PRO A 172 0.54 14.11 -0.43
C PRO A 172 -0.82 14.46 -1.06
N LEU A 173 -1.93 13.91 -0.52
CA LEU A 173 -3.27 14.24 -1.00
C LEU A 173 -3.64 15.71 -0.75
N TYR A 174 -3.24 16.26 0.40
CA TYR A 174 -3.44 17.66 0.72
C TYR A 174 -2.65 18.57 -0.24
N MET A 175 -1.36 18.29 -0.44
CA MET A 175 -0.48 19.05 -1.33
C MET A 175 -0.95 18.99 -2.78
N ASN A 176 -1.44 17.82 -3.22
CA ASN A 176 -2.06 17.69 -4.54
C ASN A 176 -3.31 18.56 -4.68
N LYS A 177 -4.21 18.52 -3.69
CA LYS A 177 -5.48 19.24 -3.74
C LYS A 177 -5.29 20.76 -3.74
N PHE A 178 -4.47 21.27 -2.83
CA PHE A 178 -4.36 22.70 -2.54
C PHE A 178 -3.14 23.38 -3.18
N ALA A 179 -2.00 22.69 -3.31
CA ALA A 179 -0.78 23.24 -3.91
C ALA A 179 -0.50 22.70 -5.33
N LYS A 180 -1.39 21.85 -5.88
CA LYS A 180 -1.27 21.24 -7.23
C LYS A 180 0.00 20.42 -7.43
N THR A 181 0.62 19.95 -6.35
CA THR A 181 1.80 19.09 -6.42
C THR A 181 1.40 17.71 -6.94
N PRO A 182 2.02 17.19 -8.01
CA PRO A 182 1.83 15.80 -8.43
C PRO A 182 2.24 14.83 -7.32
N ILE A 183 1.45 13.78 -7.09
CA ILE A 183 1.73 12.79 -6.05
C ILE A 183 3.04 12.05 -6.31
N SER A 184 3.35 11.75 -7.57
CA SER A 184 4.60 11.10 -7.98
C SER A 184 5.84 11.79 -7.41
N LYS A 185 5.86 13.13 -7.40
CA LYS A 185 6.96 13.93 -6.82
C LYS A 185 7.12 13.75 -5.32
N SER A 186 6.06 13.33 -4.61
CA SER A 186 6.13 13.11 -3.17
C SER A 186 6.94 11.86 -2.82
N PHE A 187 6.92 10.84 -3.69
CA PHE A 187 7.53 9.54 -3.42
C PHE A 187 8.84 9.30 -4.17
N LEU A 188 9.12 10.03 -5.26
CA LEU A 188 10.39 9.94 -5.97
C LEU A 188 11.58 10.41 -5.12
N SER A 189 11.40 11.47 -4.33
CA SER A 189 12.47 12.03 -3.49
C SER A 189 12.36 11.66 -2.01
N ASN A 190 11.17 11.28 -1.53
CA ASN A 190 10.89 11.03 -0.12
C ASN A 190 10.01 9.78 0.07
N ILE A 191 10.63 8.61 0.04
CA ILE A 191 9.94 7.32 0.26
C ILE A 191 9.25 7.29 1.64
N ASP A 192 9.86 7.92 2.65
CA ASP A 192 9.30 8.05 4.02
C ASP A 192 8.18 9.10 4.16
N GLY A 193 7.79 9.73 3.05
CA GLY A 193 6.73 10.73 2.99
C GLY A 193 7.21 12.17 3.19
N LEU A 194 6.28 13.11 3.10
CA LEU A 194 6.60 14.53 3.06
C LEU A 194 7.01 15.09 4.42
N ASN A 195 8.01 15.99 4.42
CA ASN A 195 8.36 16.78 5.58
C ASN A 195 7.29 17.86 5.83
N LEU A 196 6.91 18.04 7.10
CA LEU A 196 5.95 19.06 7.54
C LEU A 196 6.43 20.49 7.20
N GLN A 197 7.73 20.76 7.29
CA GLN A 197 8.29 22.09 7.00
C GLN A 197 8.16 22.43 5.52
N ASP A 198 8.48 21.50 4.62
CA ASP A 198 8.34 21.67 3.17
C ASP A 198 6.87 21.89 2.77
N CYS A 199 5.96 21.16 3.42
CA CYS A 199 4.52 21.38 3.24
C CYS A 199 4.13 22.79 3.68
N LEU A 200 4.60 23.24 4.85
CA LEU A 200 4.30 24.57 5.41
C LEU A 200 4.69 25.70 4.46
N ILE A 201 5.89 25.64 3.87
CA ILE A 201 6.40 26.63 2.93
C ILE A 201 5.52 26.70 1.67
N LYS A 202 5.09 25.54 1.17
CA LYS A 202 4.27 25.43 -0.05
C LYS A 202 2.78 25.71 0.19
N THR A 203 2.34 25.88 1.44
CA THR A 203 0.95 26.18 1.77
C THR A 203 0.74 27.66 2.07
N SER A 204 0.20 28.39 1.11
CA SER A 204 -0.21 29.79 1.28
C SER A 204 -1.62 29.94 1.87
N PHE A 205 -2.46 28.89 1.78
CA PHE A 205 -3.87 28.96 2.16
C PHE A 205 -4.14 28.38 3.55
N PHE A 206 -4.86 29.15 4.37
CA PHE A 206 -5.20 28.79 5.75
C PHE A 206 -6.59 28.16 5.80
N ASN A 207 -6.63 26.85 5.98
CA ASN A 207 -7.87 26.11 6.23
C ASN A 207 -7.72 25.19 7.43
N SER A 208 -8.85 24.73 7.98
CA SER A 208 -8.87 23.86 9.16
C SER A 208 -8.01 22.59 8.99
N LEU A 209 -7.91 22.06 7.76
CA LEU A 209 -7.03 20.94 7.45
C LEU A 209 -5.55 21.31 7.60
N SER A 210 -5.11 22.44 7.05
CA SER A 210 -3.71 22.90 7.11
C SER A 210 -3.24 23.09 8.55
N TYR A 211 -4.10 23.65 9.41
CA TYR A 211 -3.83 23.75 10.83
C TYR A 211 -3.64 22.37 11.47
N SER A 212 -4.54 21.45 11.16
CA SER A 212 -4.62 20.17 11.85
C SER A 212 -3.64 19.10 11.35
N LEU A 213 -3.14 19.23 10.12
CA LEU A 213 -2.20 18.31 9.48
C LEU A 213 -0.77 18.84 9.45
N ILE A 214 -0.59 20.17 9.39
CA ILE A 214 0.73 20.77 9.15
C ILE A 214 1.13 21.65 10.33
N LYS A 215 0.37 22.71 10.64
CA LYS A 215 0.82 23.75 11.59
C LYS A 215 0.93 23.26 13.03
N ILE A 216 -0.14 22.64 13.58
CA ILE A 216 -0.14 22.15 14.96
C ILE A 216 0.95 21.07 15.14
N PRO A 217 1.04 20.04 14.28
CA PRO A 217 2.13 19.07 14.37
C PRO A 217 3.52 19.70 14.28
N ASN A 218 3.75 20.64 13.35
CA ASN A 218 5.05 21.32 13.21
C ASN A 218 5.40 22.23 14.40
N PHE A 219 4.39 22.85 15.03
CA PHE A 219 4.60 23.61 16.26
C PHE A 219 4.98 22.68 17.41
N LEU A 220 4.21 21.61 17.63
CA LEU A 220 4.46 20.61 18.67
C LEU A 220 5.81 19.92 18.50
N SER A 221 6.24 19.63 17.27
CA SER A 221 7.52 18.97 17.02
C SER A 221 8.73 19.77 17.49
N LYS A 222 8.60 21.09 17.65
CA LYS A 222 9.66 21.95 18.21
C LYS A 222 9.90 21.70 19.70
N PHE A 223 8.88 21.25 20.42
CA PHE A 223 8.92 20.99 21.87
C PHE A 223 9.24 19.53 22.23
N THR A 224 9.23 18.62 21.25
CA THR A 224 9.37 17.18 21.48
C THR A 224 10.73 16.61 21.04
N LYS A 225 11.78 17.45 20.98
CA LYS A 225 13.12 16.96 20.61
C LYS A 225 13.55 15.86 21.60
N SER A 226 13.88 14.69 21.05
CA SER A 226 14.63 13.59 21.66
C SER A 226 14.05 12.91 22.92
N LYS A 227 12.80 12.45 22.91
CA LYS A 227 12.37 11.39 23.85
C LYS A 227 11.93 10.15 23.08
N HIS A 228 12.58 9.01 23.37
CA HIS A 228 12.03 7.70 22.98
C HIS A 228 10.59 7.60 23.48
N TYR A 229 9.69 7.16 22.61
CA TYR A 229 8.28 6.98 22.96
C TYR A 229 8.18 6.07 24.19
N LYS A 230 7.52 6.56 25.24
CA LYS A 230 7.11 5.76 26.40
C LYS A 230 5.59 5.71 26.39
N PRO A 231 4.96 4.52 26.26
CA PRO A 231 3.50 4.44 26.21
C PRO A 231 2.93 4.96 27.53
N GLN A 232 2.16 6.05 27.44
CA GLN A 232 1.35 6.52 28.56
C GLN A 232 0.07 5.70 28.58
N LYS A 233 0.13 4.56 29.29
CA LYS A 233 -0.98 3.64 29.40
C LYS A 233 -2.14 4.30 30.15
N VAL A 234 -3.35 4.09 29.64
CA VAL A 234 -4.57 4.48 30.35
C VAL A 234 -5.00 3.36 31.30
N LYS A 235 -5.84 3.68 32.28
CA LYS A 235 -6.31 2.70 33.27
C LYS A 235 -7.37 1.73 32.74
N ASN A 236 -8.06 2.07 31.64
CA ASN A 236 -9.18 1.31 31.11
C ASN A 236 -8.99 1.00 29.61
N LYS A 237 -9.09 -0.29 29.26
CA LYS A 237 -9.05 -0.81 27.88
C LYS A 237 -10.14 -0.22 26.98
N GLU A 238 -11.37 -0.10 27.50
CA GLU A 238 -12.50 0.49 26.76
C GLU A 238 -12.22 1.94 26.38
N PHE A 239 -11.57 2.68 27.29
CA PHE A 239 -11.16 4.05 27.03
C PHE A 239 -10.06 4.12 25.97
N ALA A 240 -9.04 3.25 26.01
CA ALA A 240 -8.02 3.17 24.97
C ALA A 240 -8.65 2.89 23.58
N ASN A 241 -9.52 1.89 23.51
CA ASN A 241 -10.23 1.53 22.28
C ASN A 241 -11.14 2.65 21.78
N PHE A 242 -11.81 3.38 22.68
CA PHE A 242 -12.62 4.54 22.33
C PHE A 242 -11.77 5.65 21.70
N VAL A 243 -10.60 5.97 22.27
CA VAL A 243 -9.68 6.98 21.73
C VAL A 243 -9.22 6.60 20.33
N LEU A 244 -8.79 5.35 20.12
CA LEU A 244 -8.36 4.85 18.81
C LEU A 244 -9.50 4.84 17.79
N SER A 245 -10.71 4.41 18.20
CA SER A 245 -11.89 4.43 17.33
C SER A 245 -12.26 5.86 16.91
N LYS A 246 -12.16 6.84 17.82
CA LYS A 246 -12.37 8.26 17.51
C LYS A 246 -11.28 8.80 16.59
N LEU A 247 -10.03 8.38 16.77
CA LEU A 247 -8.92 8.73 15.89
C LEU A 247 -9.19 8.23 14.46
N ILE A 248 -9.52 6.95 14.28
CA ILE A 248 -9.84 6.36 12.96
C ILE A 248 -10.99 7.12 12.30
N LYS A 249 -12.09 7.40 13.01
CA LYS A 249 -13.22 8.19 12.49
C LYS A 249 -12.78 9.59 12.02
N LYS A 250 -11.93 10.27 12.80
CA LYS A 250 -11.38 11.58 12.44
C LYS A 250 -10.50 11.51 11.20
N LEU A 251 -9.65 10.48 11.09
CA LEU A 251 -8.79 10.26 9.93
C LEU A 251 -9.60 9.97 8.67
N LYS A 252 -10.62 9.10 8.75
CA LYS A 252 -11.55 8.84 7.63
C LYS A 252 -12.25 10.13 7.17
N LYS A 253 -12.73 10.96 8.09
CA LYS A 253 -13.34 12.26 7.75
C LYS A 253 -12.37 13.19 7.02
N ARG A 254 -11.13 13.28 7.52
CA ARG A 254 -10.06 14.07 6.89
C ARG A 254 -9.71 13.54 5.51
N LEU A 255 -9.49 12.22 5.39
CA LEU A 255 -9.21 11.57 4.13
C LEU A 255 -10.32 11.86 3.11
N ASN A 256 -11.59 11.65 3.47
CA ASN A 256 -12.73 11.94 2.60
C ASN A 256 -12.77 13.42 2.15
N SER A 257 -12.42 14.37 3.02
CA SER A 257 -12.31 15.78 2.61
C SER A 257 -11.15 16.06 1.65
N LEU A 258 -10.20 15.12 1.51
CA LEU A 258 -9.10 15.14 0.55
C LEU A 258 -9.35 14.30 -0.70
N LYS A 259 -10.55 13.69 -0.85
CA LYS A 259 -10.90 12.90 -2.04
C LYS A 259 -10.56 13.69 -3.32
N PRO A 260 -9.75 13.12 -4.24
CA PRO A 260 -9.46 13.74 -5.52
C PRO A 260 -10.75 13.96 -6.31
N LYS A 261 -10.85 15.12 -6.96
CA LYS A 261 -11.94 15.37 -7.91
C LYS A 261 -11.58 14.74 -9.24
N ILE A 262 -12.54 14.07 -9.86
CA ILE A 262 -12.46 13.69 -11.27
C ILE A 262 -12.73 14.97 -12.05
N ASN A 263 -11.68 15.66 -12.48
CA ASN A 263 -11.83 16.83 -13.33
C ASN A 263 -11.99 16.37 -14.77
N LYS A 264 -13.02 16.86 -15.46
CA LYS A 264 -13.06 16.82 -16.93
C LYS A 264 -11.95 17.73 -17.44
N SER A 265 -10.90 17.16 -18.04
CA SER A 265 -9.85 17.93 -18.70
C SER A 265 -10.27 18.24 -20.14
N THR A 266 -9.60 19.19 -20.80
CA THR A 266 -9.71 19.38 -22.26
C THR A 266 -9.50 18.07 -23.03
N TRP A 267 -8.69 17.16 -22.50
CA TRP A 267 -8.45 15.83 -23.05
C TRP A 267 -9.55 14.80 -22.77
N SER A 268 -10.48 15.07 -21.85
CA SER A 268 -11.61 14.16 -21.60
C SER A 268 -12.59 14.11 -22.78
N ASN A 269 -12.59 15.14 -23.62
CA ASN A 269 -13.27 15.18 -24.90
C ASN A 269 -12.33 14.90 -26.09
N TYR A 270 -11.10 14.44 -25.89
CA TYR A 270 -10.14 14.29 -27.00
C TYR A 270 -10.63 13.36 -28.12
N MET A 271 -11.45 12.36 -27.77
CA MET A 271 -12.10 11.49 -28.75
C MET A 271 -13.36 12.12 -29.39
N ALA A 272 -13.98 13.10 -28.76
CA ALA A 272 -15.17 13.81 -29.26
C ALA A 272 -14.80 15.05 -30.11
N ASP A 273 -13.72 15.74 -29.73
CA ASP A 273 -13.20 16.96 -30.36
C ASP A 273 -12.08 16.65 -31.36
N GLN A 274 -12.16 15.51 -32.07
CA GLN A 274 -11.23 15.10 -33.14
C GLN A 274 -11.20 16.15 -34.26
N THR A 275 -10.45 17.23 -34.05
CA THR A 275 -10.19 18.32 -35.00
C THR A 275 -8.87 18.12 -35.74
N HIS A 276 -8.05 17.14 -35.31
CA HIS A 276 -6.73 16.82 -35.87
C HIS A 276 -6.65 15.43 -36.52
N TYR A 277 -7.70 14.61 -36.45
CA TYR A 277 -7.79 13.31 -37.12
C TYR A 277 -9.07 13.28 -37.94
N GLU A 278 -8.98 12.90 -39.21
CA GLU A 278 -10.20 12.51 -39.92
C GLU A 278 -10.74 11.22 -39.29
N LYS A 279 -12.07 11.06 -39.22
CA LYS A 279 -12.69 9.82 -38.68
C LYS A 279 -12.17 8.54 -39.35
N SER A 280 -11.68 8.65 -40.58
CA SER A 280 -11.00 7.61 -41.36
C SER A 280 -9.73 7.09 -40.66
N ASP A 281 -8.89 7.97 -40.12
CA ASP A 281 -7.60 7.61 -39.50
C ASP A 281 -7.78 6.79 -38.22
N PHE A 282 -8.78 7.16 -37.40
CA PHE A 282 -9.09 6.42 -36.19
C PHE A 282 -9.52 4.99 -36.50
N SER A 283 -10.37 4.82 -37.52
CA SER A 283 -10.82 3.49 -37.95
C SER A 283 -9.68 2.65 -38.54
N ILE A 284 -8.75 3.28 -39.27
CA ILE A 284 -7.53 2.61 -39.77
C ILE A 284 -6.68 2.12 -38.60
N LYS A 285 -6.40 2.98 -37.61
CA LYS A 285 -5.63 2.62 -36.42
C LYS A 285 -6.28 1.50 -35.62
N GLU A 286 -7.60 1.56 -35.43
CA GLU A 286 -8.35 0.52 -34.73
C GLU A 286 -8.25 -0.82 -35.44
N LYS A 287 -8.46 -0.87 -36.77
CA LYS A 287 -8.29 -2.09 -37.56
C LYS A 287 -6.87 -2.65 -37.47
N PHE A 288 -5.86 -1.79 -37.54
CA PHE A 288 -4.46 -2.18 -37.43
C PHE A 288 -4.14 -2.80 -36.05
N ILE A 289 -4.54 -2.13 -34.97
CA ILE A 289 -4.34 -2.64 -33.61
C ILE A 289 -5.10 -3.94 -33.40
N LYS A 290 -6.36 -4.03 -33.84
CA LYS A 290 -7.16 -5.26 -33.76
C LYS A 290 -6.49 -6.42 -34.49
N LYS A 291 -5.94 -6.17 -35.68
CA LYS A 291 -5.20 -7.17 -36.44
C LYS A 291 -3.97 -7.66 -35.65
N ILE A 292 -3.15 -6.75 -35.13
CA ILE A 292 -1.98 -7.12 -34.31
C ILE A 292 -2.39 -7.98 -33.11
N LEU A 293 -3.44 -7.59 -32.39
CA LEU A 293 -3.93 -8.34 -31.22
C LEU A 293 -4.42 -9.74 -31.61
N THR A 294 -5.15 -9.85 -32.72
CA THR A 294 -5.69 -11.13 -33.22
C THR A 294 -4.58 -12.07 -33.69
N ASP A 295 -3.57 -11.53 -34.39
CA ASP A 295 -2.48 -12.30 -34.97
C ASP A 295 -1.48 -12.75 -33.89
N SER A 296 -1.12 -11.85 -32.97
CA SER A 296 -0.10 -12.12 -31.94
C SER A 296 -0.63 -12.79 -30.68
N LYS A 297 -1.94 -12.68 -30.39
CA LYS A 297 -2.62 -13.21 -29.18
C LYS A 297 -1.80 -13.01 -27.91
N PRO A 298 -1.44 -11.76 -27.58
CA PRO A 298 -0.54 -11.48 -26.46
C PRO A 298 -1.24 -11.85 -25.14
N LYS A 299 -0.49 -12.45 -24.22
CA LYS A 299 -1.01 -12.77 -22.88
C LYS A 299 -1.13 -11.54 -21.98
N LYS A 300 -0.34 -10.50 -22.23
CA LYS A 300 -0.27 -9.25 -21.45
C LYS A 300 -0.04 -8.07 -22.39
N VAL A 301 -0.75 -6.96 -22.15
CA VAL A 301 -0.63 -5.71 -22.92
C VAL A 301 -0.51 -4.53 -21.96
N LEU A 302 0.42 -3.62 -22.25
CA LEU A 302 0.57 -2.35 -21.54
C LEU A 302 0.21 -1.20 -22.48
N ASP A 303 -0.89 -0.51 -22.18
CA ASP A 303 -1.36 0.66 -22.94
C ASP A 303 -0.93 1.96 -22.24
N ILE A 304 0.10 2.61 -22.78
CA ILE A 304 0.66 3.85 -22.24
C ILE A 304 -0.02 5.04 -22.93
N GLY A 305 -0.58 5.95 -22.13
CA GLY A 305 -1.33 7.08 -22.68
C GLY A 305 -2.69 6.66 -23.23
N SER A 306 -3.35 5.72 -22.56
CA SER A 306 -4.60 5.09 -23.00
C SER A 306 -5.80 6.04 -23.13
N ASN A 307 -5.70 7.29 -22.65
CA ASN A 307 -6.74 8.31 -22.69
C ASN A 307 -8.09 7.81 -22.15
N THR A 308 -9.03 7.48 -23.03
CA THR A 308 -10.36 6.95 -22.69
C THR A 308 -10.36 5.44 -22.41
N GLY A 309 -9.23 4.76 -22.61
CA GLY A 309 -9.10 3.31 -22.45
C GLY A 309 -9.59 2.50 -23.65
N HIS A 310 -9.91 3.13 -24.79
CA HIS A 310 -10.48 2.45 -25.96
C HIS A 310 -9.64 1.25 -26.43
N PHE A 311 -8.33 1.47 -26.63
CA PHE A 311 -7.42 0.40 -27.07
C PHE A 311 -7.11 -0.60 -25.96
N SER A 312 -7.13 -0.17 -24.69
CA SER A 312 -7.05 -1.09 -23.54
C SER A 312 -8.22 -2.07 -23.52
N ILE A 313 -9.44 -1.59 -23.79
CA ILE A 313 -10.65 -2.44 -23.87
C ILE A 313 -10.55 -3.37 -25.07
N LEU A 314 -10.13 -2.86 -26.23
CA LEU A 314 -9.93 -3.67 -27.43
C LEU A 314 -8.90 -4.80 -27.21
N ALA A 315 -7.83 -4.53 -26.45
CA ALA A 315 -6.81 -5.51 -26.09
C ALA A 315 -7.28 -6.56 -25.08
N ALA A 316 -8.37 -6.30 -24.35
CA ALA A 316 -8.92 -7.20 -23.34
C ALA A 316 -10.02 -8.14 -23.86
N GLN A 317 -10.42 -8.00 -25.14
CA GLN A 317 -11.39 -8.86 -25.83
C GLN A 317 -10.74 -10.16 -26.32
#